data_AF-A0A524GX67-F1
#
_entry.id   AF-A0A524GX67-F1
#
_cell.length_a   1.000
_cell.length_b   1.000
_cell.length_c   1.000
_cell.angle_alpha   90.00
_cell.angle_beta   90.00
_cell.angle_gamma   90.00
#
_symmetry.space_group_name_H-M   'P 1'
#
loop_
_entity.id
_entity.type
_entity.pdbx_description
1 polymer ?
#
loop_
_entity_poly.entity_id
_entity_poly.type
_entity_poly.pdbx_seq_one_letter_code
_entity_poly.pdbx_strand_id
1 'polypeptide(L)'
;MGTINVGSSRLDWLAENQRVFLEEAATRLAAALHNAQVLEALSATCERLRMECDLQKSALEKSHDELEMGVARRTAEIQKLQERLHAENIYLKEELAGAHAYSGIIGESPSLKAVITRIGLVAPTGANVLVLGESGTGKELIAREIHAQSSRKDRPLIRVN
;
A
#
# COMPACT_ATOMS: atom_id res chain seq x y z
N MET A 1 21.79 -82.34 15.77
CA MET A 1 23.14 -81.76 15.97
C MET A 1 23.95 -82.00 14.71
N GLY A 2 24.34 -80.96 14.00
CA GLY A 2 25.18 -81.05 12.82
C GLY A 2 25.81 -79.70 12.55
N THR A 3 26.89 -79.39 13.26
CA THR A 3 27.71 -78.20 12.99
C THR A 3 28.53 -78.48 11.74
N ILE A 4 28.19 -77.81 10.63
CA ILE A 4 29.04 -77.77 9.45
C ILE A 4 30.23 -76.88 9.78
N ASN A 5 31.32 -77.51 10.18
CA ASN A 5 32.61 -76.88 10.43
C ASN A 5 33.25 -76.58 9.06
N VAL A 6 33.07 -75.37 8.55
CA VAL A 6 33.79 -74.91 7.36
C VAL A 6 35.21 -74.60 7.79
N GLY A 7 36.09 -75.58 7.55
CA GLY A 7 37.50 -75.54 7.93
C GLY A 7 38.21 -74.28 7.44
N SER A 8 39.09 -73.79 8.30
CA SER A 8 40.06 -72.71 8.14
C SER A 8 41.13 -72.99 7.05
N SER A 9 40.76 -73.52 5.89
CA SER A 9 41.67 -73.71 4.75
C SER A 9 41.73 -72.43 3.92
N ARG A 10 42.13 -71.32 4.56
CA ARG A 10 42.21 -69.99 3.94
C ARG A 10 43.57 -69.86 3.26
N LEU A 11 43.59 -70.01 1.92
CA LEU A 11 44.64 -69.48 1.04
C LEU A 11 46.07 -70.04 1.25
N ASP A 12 46.23 -71.20 1.88
CA ASP A 12 47.57 -71.73 2.23
C ASP A 12 48.47 -72.13 1.06
N TRP A 13 47.90 -72.25 -0.15
CA TRP A 13 48.59 -72.59 -1.39
C TRP A 13 49.06 -71.38 -2.21
N LEU A 14 48.68 -70.16 -1.80
CA LEU A 14 49.11 -68.93 -2.48
C LEU A 14 50.40 -68.39 -1.88
N ALA A 15 51.32 -67.98 -2.74
CA ALA A 15 52.51 -67.25 -2.34
C ALA A 15 52.13 -65.92 -1.65
N GLU A 16 52.93 -65.49 -0.68
CA GLU A 16 52.66 -64.31 0.16
C GLU A 16 52.32 -63.05 -0.66
N ASN A 17 53.03 -62.84 -1.77
CA ASN A 17 52.79 -61.74 -2.70
C ASN A 17 51.39 -61.77 -3.35
N GLN A 18 50.82 -62.95 -3.59
CA GLN A 18 49.47 -63.10 -4.13
C GLN A 18 48.40 -62.84 -3.05
N ARG A 19 48.66 -63.19 -1.78
CA ARG A 19 47.73 -62.88 -0.68
C ARG A 19 47.63 -61.37 -0.43
N VAL A 20 48.76 -60.68 -0.33
CA VAL A 20 48.81 -59.22 -0.13
C VAL A 20 48.12 -58.49 -1.28
N PHE A 21 48.34 -58.93 -2.52
CA PHE A 21 47.65 -58.36 -3.69
C PHE A 21 46.12 -58.54 -3.62
N LEU A 22 45.64 -59.72 -3.23
CA LEU A 22 44.21 -60.00 -3.10
C LEU A 22 43.56 -59.20 -1.96
N GLU A 23 44.26 -59.00 -0.84
CA GLU A 23 43.76 -58.16 0.25
C GLU A 23 43.67 -56.69 -0.17
N GLU A 24 44.70 -56.12 -0.80
CA GLU A 24 44.64 -54.76 -1.32
C GLU A 24 43.53 -54.59 -2.36
N ALA A 25 43.37 -55.56 -3.26
CA ALA A 25 42.31 -55.54 -4.25
C ALA A 25 40.92 -55.59 -3.59
N ALA A 26 40.73 -56.42 -2.56
CA ALA A 26 39.48 -56.49 -1.80
C ALA A 26 39.17 -55.18 -1.08
N THR A 27 40.17 -54.54 -0.44
CA THR A 27 39.99 -53.23 0.21
C THR A 27 39.62 -52.14 -0.80
N ARG A 28 40.29 -52.10 -1.97
CA ARG A 28 39.97 -51.14 -3.03
C ARG A 28 38.58 -51.37 -3.62
N LEU A 29 38.19 -52.62 -3.84
CA LEU A 29 36.85 -52.97 -4.33
C LEU A 29 35.77 -52.60 -3.31
N ALA A 30 36.00 -52.84 -2.01
CA ALA A 30 35.06 -52.43 -0.96
C ALA A 30 34.88 -50.91 -0.90
N ALA A 31 35.97 -50.14 -0.98
CA ALA A 31 35.91 -48.68 -1.05
C ALA A 31 35.19 -48.18 -2.32
N ALA A 32 35.45 -48.81 -3.48
CA ALA A 32 34.77 -48.48 -4.72
C ALA A 32 33.26 -48.74 -4.65
N LEU A 33 32.85 -49.86 -4.06
CA LEU A 33 31.44 -50.20 -3.85
C LEU A 33 30.75 -49.19 -2.91
N HIS A 34 31.42 -48.82 -1.81
CA HIS A 34 30.90 -47.82 -0.87
C HIS A 34 30.73 -46.46 -1.55
N ASN A 35 31.73 -46.01 -2.31
CA ASN A 35 31.66 -44.75 -3.06
C ASN A 35 30.50 -44.76 -4.08
N ALA A 36 30.28 -45.88 -4.77
CA ALA A 36 29.16 -46.03 -5.70
C ALA A 36 27.80 -45.89 -4.98
N GLN A 37 27.64 -46.52 -3.80
CA GLN A 37 26.43 -46.39 -2.98
C GLN A 37 26.20 -44.95 -2.51
N VAL A 38 27.26 -44.25 -2.11
CA VAL A 38 27.18 -42.84 -1.69
C VAL A 38 26.77 -41.95 -2.86
N LEU A 39 27.30 -42.17 -4.07
CA LEU A 39 26.94 -41.41 -5.26
C LEU A 39 25.47 -41.61 -5.65
N GLU A 40 24.97 -42.85 -5.56
CA GLU A 40 23.56 -43.16 -5.83
C GLU A 40 22.63 -42.46 -4.82
N ALA A 41 22.96 -42.53 -3.53
CA ALA A 41 22.22 -41.83 -2.48
C ALA A 41 22.25 -40.30 -2.67
N LEU A 42 23.40 -39.74 -3.05
CA LEU A 42 23.55 -38.31 -3.34
C LEU A 42 22.67 -37.90 -4.52
N SER A 43 22.66 -38.68 -5.61
CA SER A 43 21.82 -38.44 -6.78
C SER A 43 20.34 -38.39 -6.41
N ALA A 44 19.86 -39.40 -5.67
CA ALA A 44 18.48 -39.44 -5.20
C ALA A 44 18.12 -38.24 -4.30
N THR A 45 19.07 -37.79 -3.48
CA THR A 45 18.87 -36.60 -2.62
C THR A 45 18.83 -35.32 -3.45
N CYS A 46 19.69 -35.19 -4.46
CA CYS A 46 19.67 -34.07 -5.39
C CYS A 46 18.37 -33.99 -6.19
N GLU A 47 17.84 -35.13 -6.65
CA GLU A 47 16.54 -35.17 -7.34
C GLU A 47 15.40 -34.72 -6.43
N ARG A 48 15.36 -35.20 -5.18
CA ARG A 48 14.36 -34.78 -4.19
C ARG A 48 14.44 -33.27 -3.92
N LEU A 49 15.63 -32.73 -3.69
CA LEU A 49 15.83 -31.30 -3.46
C LEU A 49 15.42 -30.46 -4.67
N ARG A 50 15.69 -30.92 -5.90
CA ARG A 50 15.22 -30.24 -7.11
C ARG A 50 13.69 -30.16 -7.16
N MET A 51 13.00 -31.28 -6.91
CA MET A 51 11.53 -31.29 -6.85
C MET A 51 10.98 -30.34 -5.77
N GLU A 52 11.59 -30.33 -4.59
CA GLU A 52 11.21 -29.41 -3.51
C GLU A 52 11.36 -27.94 -3.94
N CYS A 53 12.49 -27.59 -4.55
CA CYS A 53 12.73 -26.24 -5.06
C CYS A 53 11.73 -25.84 -6.15
N ASP A 54 11.41 -26.74 -7.08
CA ASP A 54 10.44 -26.47 -8.15
C ASP A 54 9.03 -26.25 -7.59
N LEU A 55 8.61 -27.06 -6.60
CA LEU A 55 7.33 -26.88 -5.91
C LEU A 55 7.29 -25.55 -5.17
N GLN A 56 8.30 -25.23 -4.38
CA GLN A 56 8.39 -23.97 -3.64
C GLN A 56 8.38 -22.76 -4.58
N LYS A 57 9.10 -22.83 -5.70
CA LYS A 57 9.10 -21.78 -6.72
C LYS A 57 7.71 -21.56 -7.29
N SER A 58 7.04 -22.63 -7.71
CA SER A 58 5.68 -22.53 -8.26
C SER A 58 4.65 -22.00 -7.25
N ALA A 59 4.79 -22.34 -5.97
CA ALA A 59 3.93 -21.84 -4.91
C ALA A 59 4.16 -20.35 -4.64
N LEU A 60 5.43 -19.92 -4.68
CA LEU A 60 5.79 -18.52 -4.50
C LEU A 60 5.28 -17.65 -5.66
N GLU A 61 5.42 -18.12 -6.90
CA GLU A 61 4.90 -17.43 -8.10
C GLU A 61 3.38 -17.23 -8.00
N LYS A 62 2.62 -18.27 -7.62
CA LYS A 62 1.16 -18.15 -7.42
C LYS A 62 0.78 -17.13 -6.34
N SER A 63 1.46 -17.18 -5.19
CA SER A 63 1.22 -16.23 -4.09
C SER A 63 1.54 -14.79 -4.52
N HIS A 64 2.60 -14.61 -5.31
CA HIS A 64 2.95 -13.31 -5.86
C HIS A 64 1.86 -12.77 -6.79
N ASP A 65 1.40 -13.57 -7.76
CA ASP A 65 0.34 -13.18 -8.69
C ASP A 65 -0.97 -12.81 -7.96
N GLU A 66 -1.33 -13.57 -6.92
CA GLU A 66 -2.50 -13.28 -6.09
C GLU A 66 -2.37 -11.93 -5.36
N LEU A 67 -1.19 -11.64 -4.81
CA LEU A 67 -0.91 -10.37 -4.15
C LEU A 67 -0.93 -9.20 -5.14
N GLU A 68 -0.34 -9.34 -6.32
CA GLU A 68 -0.36 -8.31 -7.36
C GLU A 68 -1.78 -7.98 -7.81
N MET A 69 -2.60 -8.99 -8.08
CA MET A 69 -4.02 -8.81 -8.39
C MET A 69 -4.78 -8.13 -7.24
N GLY A 70 -4.49 -8.52 -6.00
CA GLY A 70 -5.09 -7.92 -4.81
C GLY A 70 -4.74 -6.44 -4.65
N VAL A 71 -3.48 -6.07 -4.89
CA VAL A 71 -3.03 -4.67 -4.88
C VAL A 71 -3.71 -3.89 -5.99
N ALA A 72 -3.71 -4.40 -7.22
CA ALA A 72 -4.33 -3.73 -8.38
C ALA A 72 -5.83 -3.44 -8.18
N ARG A 73 -6.58 -4.37 -7.56
CA ARG A 73 -8.01 -4.16 -7.25
C ARG A 73 -8.20 -3.05 -6.23
N ARG A 74 -7.43 -3.07 -5.14
CA ARG A 74 -7.54 -2.07 -4.06
C ARG A 74 -7.15 -0.68 -4.54
N THR A 75 -6.08 -0.56 -5.35
CA THR A 75 -5.66 0.74 -5.89
C THR A 75 -6.71 1.31 -6.83
N ALA A 76 -7.34 0.49 -7.69
CA ALA A 76 -8.44 0.92 -8.55
C ALA A 76 -9.67 1.39 -7.74
N GLU A 77 -10.00 0.69 -6.65
CA GLU A 77 -11.11 1.09 -5.78
C GLU A 77 -10.84 2.42 -5.05
N ILE A 78 -9.63 2.59 -4.50
CA ILE A 78 -9.22 3.85 -3.86
C ILE A 78 -9.30 5.01 -4.86
N GLN A 79 -8.80 4.82 -6.09
CA GLN A 79 -8.84 5.83 -7.13
C GLN A 79 -10.28 6.26 -7.43
N LYS A 80 -11.18 5.29 -7.62
CA LYS A 80 -12.61 5.55 -7.87
C LYS A 80 -13.28 6.29 -6.71
N LEU A 81 -12.96 5.95 -5.47
CA LEU A 81 -13.49 6.63 -4.29
C LEU A 81 -12.95 8.06 -4.18
N GLN A 82 -11.67 8.27 -4.46
CA GLN A 82 -11.05 9.60 -4.49
C GLN A 82 -11.71 10.50 -5.52
N GLU A 83 -11.94 10.00 -6.74
CA GLU A 83 -12.63 10.75 -7.81
C GLU A 83 -14.04 11.17 -7.40
N ARG A 84 -14.82 10.25 -6.80
CA ARG A 84 -16.16 10.56 -6.30
C ARG A 84 -16.14 11.62 -5.20
N LEU A 85 -15.23 11.48 -4.24
CA LEU A 85 -15.11 12.40 -3.12
C LEU A 85 -14.64 13.79 -3.59
N HIS A 86 -13.74 13.84 -4.58
CA HIS A 86 -13.33 15.09 -5.21
C HIS A 86 -14.50 15.77 -5.93
N ALA A 87 -15.27 15.01 -6.72
CA ALA A 87 -16.43 15.54 -7.43
C ALA A 87 -17.50 16.08 -6.45
N GLU A 88 -17.78 15.34 -5.37
CA GLU A 88 -18.71 15.77 -4.32
C GLU A 88 -18.19 17.01 -3.58
N ASN A 89 -16.88 17.08 -3.31
CA ASN A 89 -16.27 18.25 -2.68
C ASN A 89 -16.40 19.50 -3.56
N ILE A 90 -16.19 19.36 -4.87
CA ILE A 90 -16.37 20.45 -5.83
C ILE A 90 -17.84 20.89 -5.85
N TYR A 91 -18.76 19.94 -6.03
CA TYR A 91 -20.20 20.21 -6.05
C TYR A 91 -20.67 20.93 -4.78
N LEU A 92 -20.30 20.42 -3.59
CA LEU A 92 -20.68 21.04 -2.31
C LEU A 92 -20.06 22.42 -2.12
N LYS A 93 -18.82 22.65 -2.59
CA LYS A 93 -18.20 23.98 -2.56
C LYS A 93 -18.90 24.95 -3.49
N GLU A 94 -19.33 24.51 -4.67
CA GLU A 94 -20.12 25.31 -5.60
C GLU A 94 -21.49 25.65 -5.04
N GLU A 95 -22.19 24.68 -4.42
CA GLU A 95 -23.46 24.89 -3.74
C GLU A 95 -23.32 25.86 -2.56
N LEU A 96 -22.27 25.70 -1.74
CA LEU A 96 -21.94 26.63 -0.66
C LEU A 96 -21.60 28.03 -1.18
N ALA A 97 -20.83 28.15 -2.27
CA ALA A 97 -20.50 29.44 -2.87
C ALA A 97 -21.73 30.15 -3.46
N GLY A 98 -22.66 29.39 -4.06
CA GLY A 98 -23.95 29.90 -4.52
C GLY A 98 -24.86 30.35 -3.36
N ALA A 99 -24.79 29.68 -2.22
CA ALA A 99 -25.56 30.02 -1.01
C ALA A 99 -24.91 31.12 -0.14
N HIS A 100 -23.59 31.30 -0.20
CA HIS A 100 -22.80 32.20 0.66
C HIS A 100 -22.10 33.32 -0.11
N ALA A 101 -22.82 34.00 -1.00
CA ALA A 101 -22.33 35.20 -1.70
C ALA A 101 -21.94 36.38 -0.76
N TYR A 102 -22.01 36.20 0.56
CA TYR A 102 -21.70 37.20 1.58
C TYR A 102 -20.54 36.70 2.44
N SER A 103 -19.36 37.29 2.22
CA SER A 103 -18.07 36.86 2.76
C SER A 103 -18.01 37.02 4.29
N GLY A 104 -18.41 35.96 5.00
CA GLY A 104 -18.26 35.83 6.45
C GLY A 104 -19.47 36.24 7.29
N ILE A 105 -20.66 36.44 6.70
CA ILE A 105 -21.91 36.60 7.43
C ILE A 105 -22.60 35.23 7.51
N ILE A 106 -22.58 34.60 8.70
CA ILE A 106 -23.19 33.29 8.94
C ILE A 106 -24.53 33.48 9.67
N GLY A 107 -25.63 33.02 9.06
CA GLY A 107 -26.94 32.96 9.70
C GLY A 107 -28.11 32.88 8.73
N GLU A 108 -29.19 32.20 9.13
CA GLU A 108 -30.35 31.94 8.26
C GLU A 108 -31.62 32.74 8.64
N SER A 109 -31.54 33.59 9.66
CA SER A 109 -32.72 34.30 10.16
C SER A 109 -33.33 35.24 9.11
N PRO A 110 -34.67 35.38 9.07
CA PRO A 110 -35.33 36.27 8.11
C PRO A 110 -34.86 37.73 8.20
N SER A 111 -34.56 38.21 9.42
CA SER A 111 -34.05 39.56 9.66
C SER A 111 -32.66 39.76 9.06
N LEU A 112 -31.76 38.77 9.18
CA LEU A 112 -30.43 38.84 8.59
C LEU A 112 -30.51 38.79 7.05
N LYS A 113 -31.35 37.92 6.49
CA LYS A 113 -31.61 37.87 5.03
C LYS A 113 -32.12 39.21 4.48
N ALA A 114 -32.96 39.92 5.23
CA ALA A 114 -33.43 41.26 4.86
C ALA A 114 -32.30 42.31 4.85
N VAL A 115 -31.40 42.27 5.84
CA VAL A 115 -30.22 43.15 5.88
C VAL A 115 -29.30 42.87 4.69
N ILE A 116 -29.02 41.59 4.44
CA ILE A 116 -28.23 41.10 3.30
C ILE A 116 -28.81 41.57 1.96
N THR A 117 -30.13 41.49 1.79
CA THR A 117 -30.81 41.99 0.58
C THR A 117 -30.62 43.51 0.42
N ARG A 118 -30.72 44.28 1.51
CA ARG A 118 -30.48 45.73 1.49
C ARG A 118 -29.02 46.08 1.15
N ILE A 119 -28.06 45.27 1.60
CA ILE A 119 -26.65 45.43 1.22
C ILE A 119 -26.51 45.38 -0.31
N GLY A 120 -27.09 44.37 -0.96
CA GLY A 120 -27.02 44.23 -2.43
C GLY A 120 -27.67 45.39 -3.19
N LEU A 121 -28.70 46.03 -2.61
CA LEU A 121 -29.33 47.22 -3.20
C LEU A 121 -28.49 48.49 -3.02
N VAL A 122 -27.85 48.67 -1.86
CA VAL A 122 -27.15 49.93 -1.54
C VAL A 122 -25.70 49.94 -2.01
N ALA A 123 -24.99 48.80 -1.95
CA ALA A 123 -23.58 48.68 -2.31
C ALA A 123 -23.21 49.29 -3.69
N PRO A 124 -24.00 49.10 -4.78
CA PRO A 124 -23.66 49.70 -6.07
C PRO A 124 -23.97 51.20 -6.18
N THR A 125 -24.76 51.78 -5.25
CA THR A 125 -25.38 53.11 -5.43
C THR A 125 -24.51 54.31 -5.03
N GLY A 126 -23.30 54.09 -4.51
CA GLY A 126 -22.39 55.18 -4.14
C GLY A 126 -22.86 56.09 -2.99
N ALA A 127 -24.03 55.82 -2.42
CA ALA A 127 -24.64 56.54 -1.32
C ALA A 127 -23.91 56.30 0.01
N ASN A 128 -24.05 57.25 0.94
CA ASN A 128 -23.55 57.08 2.31
C ASN A 128 -24.47 56.12 3.07
N VAL A 129 -23.89 55.13 3.76
CA VAL A 129 -24.63 54.09 4.48
C VAL A 129 -24.38 54.21 5.98
N LEU A 130 -25.45 54.20 6.77
CA LEU A 130 -25.41 54.15 8.22
C LEU A 130 -25.80 52.74 8.69
N VAL A 131 -24.91 52.08 9.45
CA VAL A 131 -25.16 50.75 10.01
C VAL A 131 -25.45 50.90 11.51
N LEU A 132 -26.66 50.54 11.93
CA LEU A 132 -27.12 50.62 13.31
C LEU A 132 -27.18 49.22 13.95
N GLY A 133 -26.97 49.17 15.26
CA GLY A 133 -27.04 47.93 16.04
C GLY A 133 -26.27 48.02 17.34
N GLU A 134 -26.54 47.08 18.25
CA GLU A 134 -25.87 46.98 19.55
C GLU A 134 -24.38 46.60 19.42
N SER A 135 -23.63 46.75 20.51
CA SER A 135 -22.23 46.30 20.53
C SER A 135 -22.17 44.78 20.30
N GLY A 136 -21.20 44.31 19.51
CA GLY A 136 -21.03 42.89 19.22
C GLY A 136 -21.95 42.29 18.15
N THR A 137 -22.87 43.05 17.53
CA THR A 137 -23.78 42.54 16.47
C THR A 137 -23.16 42.42 15.08
N GLY A 138 -21.83 42.53 14.96
CA GLY A 138 -21.14 42.35 13.68
C GLY A 138 -21.32 43.49 12.67
N LYS A 139 -21.64 44.72 13.09
CA LYS A 139 -21.77 45.91 12.20
C LYS A 139 -20.58 46.11 11.25
N GLU A 140 -19.40 45.72 11.69
CA GLU A 140 -18.17 45.78 10.91
C GLU A 140 -18.16 44.79 9.73
N LEU A 141 -18.70 43.59 9.92
CA LEU A 141 -18.89 42.61 8.85
C LEU A 141 -19.87 43.16 7.79
N ILE A 142 -20.93 43.83 8.22
CA ILE A 142 -21.90 44.50 7.33
C ILE A 142 -21.20 45.60 6.51
N ALA A 143 -20.39 46.45 7.14
CA ALA A 143 -19.65 47.50 6.43
C ALA A 143 -18.65 46.93 5.41
N ARG A 144 -17.96 45.84 5.76
CA ARG A 144 -17.04 45.13 4.86
C ARG A 144 -17.77 44.54 3.66
N GLU A 145 -18.94 43.96 3.87
CA GLU A 145 -19.75 43.37 2.80
C GLU A 145 -20.30 44.41 1.83
N ILE A 146 -20.77 45.56 2.35
CA ILE A 146 -21.16 46.71 1.51
C ILE A 146 -20.00 47.15 0.63
N HIS A 147 -18.78 47.22 1.19
CA HIS A 147 -17.59 47.59 0.43
C HIS A 147 -17.25 46.55 -0.66
N ALA A 148 -17.26 45.26 -0.33
CA ALA A 148 -16.96 44.16 -1.25
C ALA A 148 -17.91 44.09 -2.46
N GLN A 149 -19.19 44.45 -2.27
CA GLN A 149 -20.20 44.48 -3.32
C GLN A 149 -20.31 45.83 -4.04
N SER A 150 -19.54 46.83 -3.62
CA SER A 150 -19.56 48.16 -4.24
C SER A 150 -18.68 48.26 -5.48
N SER A 151 -18.89 49.29 -6.28
CA SER A 151 -17.97 49.68 -7.36
C SER A 151 -16.58 50.12 -6.88
N ARG A 152 -16.38 50.22 -5.56
CA ARG A 152 -15.12 50.64 -4.91
C ARG A 152 -14.39 49.47 -4.24
N LYS A 153 -14.82 48.22 -4.44
CA LYS A 153 -14.25 47.01 -3.81
C LYS A 153 -12.73 46.85 -3.97
N ASP A 154 -12.15 47.41 -5.02
CA ASP A 154 -10.71 47.32 -5.32
C ASP A 154 -9.89 48.43 -4.63
N ARG A 155 -10.55 49.36 -3.93
CA ARG A 155 -9.92 50.46 -3.17
C ARG A 155 -9.75 50.07 -1.70
N PRO A 156 -8.74 50.60 -0.99
CA PRO A 156 -8.56 50.29 0.42
C PRO A 156 -9.76 50.75 1.27
N LEU A 157 -10.26 49.85 2.13
CA LEU A 157 -11.25 50.15 3.15
C LEU A 157 -10.55 50.68 4.41
N ILE A 158 -10.61 51.99 4.61
CA ILE A 158 -10.04 52.64 5.80
C ILE A 158 -11.08 52.66 6.91
N ARG A 159 -10.69 52.23 8.11
CA ARG A 159 -11.55 52.20 9.29
C ARG A 159 -11.03 53.16 10.34
N VAL A 160 -11.94 53.92 10.93
CA VAL A 160 -11.67 54.85 12.03
C VAL A 160 -12.64 54.49 13.15
N ASN A 161 -12.11 54.30 14.35
CA ASN A 161 -12.86 53.91 15.55
C ASN A 161 -13.10 55.12 16.45
#